data_AF-A0A849Z4N7-F1
#
_entry.id   AF-A0A849Z4N7-F1
#
_cell.length_a   1.000
_cell.length_b   1.000
_cell.length_c   1.000
_cell.angle_alpha   90.00
_cell.angle_beta   90.00
_cell.angle_gamma   90.00
#
_symmetry.space_group_name_H-M   'P 1'
#
loop_
_entity.id
_entity.type
_entity.pdbx_description
1 polymer ?
#
loop_
_entity_poly.entity_id
_entity_poly.type
_entity_poly.pdbx_seq_one_letter_code
_entity_poly.pdbx_strand_id
1 'polypeptide(L)'
;MTIGEAKMLSGPEAASAVVEASLTSSLITRRHMNTTKKLEGKTALITGASRGIGKAIALRLAKEGAFVVIHCGHGTAGAESTLREITALGGRGAVIAVDLVKAASASRLREEVDRVLGRIEAARLDIVVNNAGIGLIQGLAETTEEQFERVFAINVKAPFFLLQELLPRISDGG
;
A
#
# COMPACT_ATOMS: atom_id res chain seq x y z
N MET A 1 -41.29 -21.53 51.65
CA MET A 1 -40.05 -22.32 51.64
C MET A 1 -40.24 -23.32 50.52
N THR A 2 -39.76 -23.01 49.32
CA THR A 2 -40.17 -23.74 48.12
C THR A 2 -38.94 -23.95 47.25
N ILE A 3 -38.53 -25.21 47.20
CA ILE A 3 -37.53 -25.76 46.29
C ILE A 3 -38.24 -25.81 44.93
N GLY A 4 -37.88 -24.91 44.02
CA GLY A 4 -38.49 -24.86 42.69
C GLY A 4 -37.97 -26.00 41.83
N GLU A 5 -38.87 -26.92 41.47
CA GLU A 5 -38.62 -28.06 40.59
C GLU A 5 -38.03 -27.61 39.25
N ALA A 6 -36.89 -28.22 38.89
CA ALA A 6 -36.39 -28.19 37.52
C ALA A 6 -37.34 -29.03 36.64
N LYS A 7 -38.30 -28.37 36.01
CA LYS A 7 -39.18 -28.99 35.02
C LYS A 7 -38.32 -29.41 33.82
N MET A 8 -38.02 -30.70 33.70
CA MET A 8 -37.41 -31.24 32.49
C MET A 8 -38.37 -31.03 31.33
N LEU A 9 -37.98 -30.16 30.40
CA LEU A 9 -38.67 -29.95 29.14
C LEU A 9 -38.53 -31.22 28.29
N SER A 10 -39.52 -32.10 28.33
CA SER A 10 -39.65 -33.23 27.40
C SER A 10 -40.76 -32.92 26.39
N GLY A 11 -40.37 -32.41 25.22
CA GLY A 11 -41.29 -32.04 24.14
C GLY A 11 -40.61 -31.20 23.04
N PRO A 12 -41.32 -30.86 21.95
CA PRO A 12 -40.79 -30.11 20.80
C PRO A 12 -40.16 -28.75 21.16
N GLU A 13 -40.47 -28.20 22.33
CA GLU A 13 -39.83 -27.00 22.89
C GLU A 13 -38.35 -27.20 23.22
N ALA A 14 -37.94 -28.39 23.71
CA ALA A 14 -36.54 -28.70 23.95
C ALA A 14 -35.75 -28.83 22.63
N ALA A 15 -36.37 -29.39 21.60
CA ALA A 15 -35.79 -29.44 20.26
C ALA A 15 -35.64 -28.04 19.64
N SER A 16 -36.63 -27.16 19.84
CA SER A 16 -36.56 -25.76 19.40
C SER A 16 -35.42 -24.99 20.09
N ALA A 17 -35.28 -25.14 21.41
CA ALA A 17 -34.20 -24.48 22.17
C ALA A 17 -32.80 -25.01 21.79
N VAL A 18 -32.67 -26.31 21.48
CA VAL A 18 -31.41 -26.91 21.01
C VAL A 18 -31.07 -26.45 19.58
N VAL A 19 -32.06 -26.35 18.70
CA VAL A 19 -31.88 -25.80 17.33
C VAL A 19 -31.51 -24.32 17.39
N GLU A 20 -32.14 -23.54 18.26
CA GLU A 20 -31.85 -22.13 18.45
C GLU A 20 -30.46 -21.91 19.08
N ALA A 21 -30.03 -22.71 20.06
CA ALA A 21 -28.67 -22.70 20.59
C ALA A 21 -27.61 -23.15 19.56
N SER A 22 -27.93 -24.13 18.71
CA SER A 22 -27.07 -24.59 17.61
C SER A 22 -26.96 -23.55 16.49
N LEU A 23 -28.05 -22.84 16.19
CA LEU A 23 -28.07 -21.71 15.25
C LEU A 23 -27.35 -20.50 15.84
N THR A 24 -27.46 -20.25 17.14
CA THR A 24 -26.74 -19.15 17.82
C THR A 24 -25.24 -19.46 17.91
N SER A 25 -24.85 -20.72 18.15
CA SER A 25 -23.46 -21.18 18.08
C SER A 25 -22.90 -21.09 16.64
N SER A 26 -23.73 -21.39 15.64
CA SER A 26 -23.39 -21.26 14.22
C SER A 26 -23.39 -19.82 13.71
N LEU A 27 -24.16 -18.91 14.32
CA LEU A 27 -24.18 -17.47 14.03
C LEU A 27 -23.05 -16.73 14.75
N ILE A 28 -22.61 -17.20 15.92
CA ILE A 28 -21.41 -16.70 16.62
C ILE A 28 -20.12 -17.23 15.95
N THR A 29 -20.16 -18.42 15.34
CA THR A 29 -19.03 -19.01 14.60
C THR A 29 -19.00 -18.63 13.10
N ARG A 30 -20.03 -17.94 12.59
CA ARG A 30 -20.03 -17.28 11.27
C ARG A 30 -19.66 -15.79 11.33
N ARG A 31 -18.85 -15.39 12.32
CA ARG A 31 -17.87 -14.34 12.03
C ARG A 31 -16.91 -14.96 11.02
N HIS A 32 -17.17 -14.73 9.74
CA HIS A 32 -16.15 -14.83 8.70
C HIS A 32 -14.86 -14.31 9.32
N MET A 33 -13.85 -15.16 9.46
CA MET A 33 -12.45 -14.75 9.59
C MET A 33 -12.02 -14.13 8.26
N ASN A 34 -12.80 -13.17 7.73
CA ASN A 34 -12.31 -12.16 6.83
C ASN A 34 -11.43 -11.28 7.71
N THR A 35 -10.19 -11.72 7.92
CA THR A 35 -9.13 -10.80 8.24
C THR A 35 -8.97 -9.93 7.00
N THR A 36 -9.80 -8.90 6.87
CA THR A 36 -9.61 -7.86 5.87
C THR A 36 -8.19 -7.35 6.05
N LYS A 37 -7.39 -7.43 4.98
CA LYS A 37 -6.01 -6.98 5.06
C LYS A 37 -6.01 -5.50 5.47
N LYS A 38 -5.04 -5.09 6.29
CA LYS A 38 -5.03 -3.76 6.94
C LYS A 38 -5.15 -2.59 5.96
N LEU A 39 -4.63 -2.75 4.76
CA LEU A 39 -4.58 -1.73 3.70
C LEU A 39 -5.46 -2.11 2.51
N GLU A 40 -6.44 -2.98 2.69
CA GLU A 40 -7.40 -3.31 1.63
C GLU A 40 -8.10 -2.04 1.13
N GLY A 41 -8.14 -1.86 -0.19
CA GLY A 41 -8.70 -0.66 -0.83
C GLY A 41 -7.83 0.60 -0.77
N LYS A 42 -6.63 0.52 -0.18
CA LYS A 42 -5.67 1.65 -0.14
C LYS A 42 -4.77 1.70 -1.36
N THR A 43 -4.35 2.89 -1.76
CA THR A 43 -3.37 3.10 -2.84
C THR A 43 -2.06 3.64 -2.27
N ALA A 44 -0.93 3.13 -2.74
CA ALA A 44 0.39 3.52 -2.24
C ALA A 44 1.37 3.83 -3.37
N LEU A 45 1.96 5.03 -3.38
CA LEU A 45 3.09 5.38 -4.24
C LEU A 45 4.40 5.20 -3.49
N ILE A 46 5.34 4.42 -4.05
CA ILE A 46 6.68 4.27 -3.50
C ILE A 46 7.69 4.67 -4.56
N THR A 47 8.45 5.75 -4.31
CA THR A 47 9.52 6.16 -5.20
C THR A 47 10.75 5.26 -5.03
N GLY A 48 11.39 4.84 -6.13
CA GLY A 48 12.60 4.02 -6.05
C GLY A 48 12.34 2.57 -5.64
N ALA A 49 11.17 2.03 -6.00
CA ALA A 49 10.71 0.72 -5.60
C ALA A 49 11.18 -0.43 -6.53
N SER A 50 12.15 -0.18 -7.41
CA SER A 50 12.70 -1.20 -8.31
C SER A 50 13.62 -2.21 -7.61
N ARG A 51 14.13 -1.90 -6.40
CA ARG A 51 15.05 -2.74 -5.62
C ARG A 51 15.12 -2.32 -4.15
N GLY A 52 15.88 -3.06 -3.35
CA GLY A 52 16.26 -2.67 -1.99
C GLY A 52 15.08 -2.41 -1.07
N ILE A 53 15.19 -1.36 -0.24
CA ILE A 53 14.17 -0.97 0.73
C ILE A 53 12.84 -0.64 0.05
N GLY A 54 12.86 0.13 -1.05
CA GLY A 54 11.64 0.49 -1.78
C GLY A 54 10.86 -0.74 -2.28
N LYS A 55 11.55 -1.75 -2.81
CA LYS A 55 10.94 -3.03 -3.19
C LYS A 55 10.35 -3.76 -1.98
N ALA A 56 11.08 -3.81 -0.86
CA ALA A 56 10.59 -4.46 0.36
C ALA A 56 9.33 -3.77 0.92
N ILE A 57 9.28 -2.44 0.89
CA ILE A 57 8.10 -1.65 1.27
C ILE A 57 6.94 -1.98 0.32
N ALA A 58 7.17 -1.96 -1.00
CA ALA A 58 6.15 -2.26 -2.00
C ALA A 58 5.52 -3.66 -1.79
N LEU A 59 6.35 -4.69 -1.59
CA LEU A 59 5.89 -6.04 -1.29
C LEU A 59 5.11 -6.11 0.02
N ARG A 60 5.55 -5.40 1.06
CA ARG A 60 4.88 -5.40 2.36
C ARG A 60 3.50 -4.75 2.29
N LEU A 61 3.38 -3.58 1.66
CA LEU A 61 2.10 -2.88 1.52
C LEU A 61 1.12 -3.67 0.65
N ALA A 62 1.60 -4.27 -0.44
CA ALA A 62 0.77 -5.14 -1.29
C ALA A 62 0.28 -6.40 -0.55
N LYS A 63 1.14 -7.01 0.29
CA LYS A 63 0.74 -8.13 1.15
C LYS A 63 -0.39 -7.75 2.10
N GLU A 64 -0.40 -6.50 2.56
CA GLU A 64 -1.45 -5.92 3.39
C GLU A 64 -2.64 -5.36 2.59
N GLY A 65 -2.71 -5.56 1.28
CA GLY A 65 -3.91 -5.30 0.47
C GLY A 65 -3.90 -3.99 -0.33
N ALA A 66 -2.85 -3.18 -0.20
CA ALA A 66 -2.74 -1.95 -0.96
C ALA A 66 -2.53 -2.21 -2.46
N PHE A 67 -3.09 -1.36 -3.31
CA PHE A 67 -2.67 -1.23 -4.70
C PHE A 67 -1.39 -0.39 -4.76
N VAL A 68 -0.30 -0.96 -5.28
CA VAL A 68 1.02 -0.34 -5.20
C VAL A 68 1.48 0.25 -6.53
N VAL A 69 1.75 1.55 -6.54
CA VAL A 69 2.39 2.28 -7.63
C VAL A 69 3.91 2.25 -7.42
N ILE A 70 4.59 1.49 -8.27
CA ILE A 70 6.02 1.20 -8.21
C ILE A 70 6.75 2.19 -9.11
N HIS A 71 7.40 3.18 -8.52
CA HIS A 71 8.16 4.16 -9.30
C HIS A 71 9.64 3.76 -9.44
N CYS A 72 10.19 3.97 -10.64
CA CYS A 72 11.62 3.86 -10.93
C CYS A 72 12.12 5.06 -11.76
N GLY A 73 13.37 5.46 -11.57
CA GLY A 73 13.96 6.59 -12.31
C GLY A 73 14.43 6.24 -13.72
N HIS A 74 15.04 5.06 -13.88
CA HIS A 74 15.63 4.59 -15.13
C HIS A 74 15.50 3.07 -15.23
N GLY A 75 15.11 2.58 -16.41
CA GLY A 75 14.93 1.16 -16.69
C GLY A 75 13.78 0.53 -15.90
N THR A 76 12.85 -0.12 -16.60
CA THR A 76 11.65 -0.69 -15.96
C THR A 76 11.87 -2.09 -15.38
N ALA A 77 12.92 -2.81 -15.81
CA ALA A 77 13.11 -4.23 -15.49
C ALA A 77 13.02 -4.57 -13.99
N GLY A 78 13.63 -3.76 -13.11
CA GLY A 78 13.55 -3.96 -11.66
C GLY A 78 12.18 -3.65 -11.06
N ALA A 79 11.52 -2.61 -11.57
CA ALA A 79 10.16 -2.25 -11.16
C ALA A 79 9.14 -3.31 -11.63
N GLU A 80 9.29 -3.80 -12.86
CA GLU A 80 8.49 -4.91 -13.39
C GLU A 80 8.74 -6.22 -12.64
N SER A 81 9.98 -6.50 -12.22
CA SER A 81 10.25 -7.65 -11.33
C SER A 81 9.52 -7.52 -10.01
N THR A 82 9.55 -6.32 -9.41
CA THR A 82 8.81 -6.05 -8.18
C THR A 82 7.31 -6.24 -8.39
N LEU A 83 6.75 -5.77 -9.52
CA LEU A 83 5.35 -5.99 -9.86
C LEU A 83 5.03 -7.48 -10.01
N ARG A 84 5.87 -8.25 -10.71
CA ARG A 84 5.67 -9.70 -10.86
C ARG A 84 5.63 -10.41 -9.51
N GLU A 85 6.51 -10.04 -8.59
CA GLU A 85 6.52 -10.61 -7.22
C GLU A 85 5.27 -10.20 -6.42
N ILE A 86 4.82 -8.95 -6.54
CA ILE A 86 3.56 -8.49 -5.94
C ILE A 86 2.38 -9.32 -6.48
N THR A 87 2.29 -9.49 -7.79
CA THR A 87 1.20 -10.25 -8.43
C THR A 87 1.25 -11.73 -8.05
N ALA A 88 2.45 -12.33 -7.98
CA ALA A 88 2.62 -13.72 -7.55
C ALA A 88 2.15 -13.97 -6.10
N LEU A 89 2.17 -12.93 -5.25
CA LEU A 89 1.65 -12.96 -3.88
C LEU A 89 0.16 -12.57 -3.78
N GLY A 90 -0.54 -12.43 -4.92
CA GLY A 90 -1.94 -12.04 -4.99
C GLY A 90 -2.20 -10.55 -4.70
N GLY A 91 -1.15 -9.72 -4.74
CA GLY A 91 -1.26 -8.26 -4.67
C GLY A 91 -1.52 -7.63 -6.03
N ARG A 92 -1.69 -6.30 -6.05
CA ARG A 92 -1.95 -5.52 -7.26
C ARG A 92 -1.04 -4.30 -7.31
N GLY A 93 -0.69 -3.84 -8.51
CA GLY A 93 0.12 -2.65 -8.68
C GLY A 93 0.30 -2.22 -10.12
N ALA A 94 1.01 -1.10 -10.31
CA ALA A 94 1.39 -0.56 -11.61
C ALA A 94 2.81 0.03 -11.55
N VAL A 95 3.52 0.00 -12.67
CA VAL A 95 4.86 0.60 -12.80
C VAL A 95 4.78 1.99 -13.42
N ILE A 96 5.52 2.94 -12.86
CA ILE A 96 5.76 4.27 -13.43
C ILE A 96 7.27 4.47 -13.57
N ALA A 97 7.70 5.01 -14.71
CA ALA A 97 9.10 5.33 -14.98
C ALA A 97 9.28 6.83 -15.24
N VAL A 98 9.81 7.56 -14.26
CA VAL A 98 10.06 9.00 -14.36
C VAL A 98 11.41 9.33 -13.73
N ASP A 99 12.32 9.90 -14.50
CA ASP A 99 13.58 10.39 -13.93
C ASP A 99 13.33 11.65 -13.09
N LEU A 100 13.52 11.53 -11.77
CA LEU A 100 13.26 12.60 -10.82
C LEU A 100 14.22 13.79 -10.94
N VAL A 101 15.37 13.64 -11.61
CA VAL A 101 16.35 14.72 -11.80
C VAL A 101 15.93 15.71 -12.89
N LYS A 102 15.06 15.29 -13.82
CA LYS A 102 14.71 16.12 -14.99
C LYS A 102 13.80 17.28 -14.62
N ALA A 103 13.88 18.34 -15.43
CA ALA A 103 12.88 19.40 -15.40
C ALA A 103 11.47 18.80 -15.61
N ALA A 104 10.49 19.35 -14.89
CA ALA A 104 9.10 18.90 -14.90
C ALA A 104 8.88 17.42 -14.46
N SER A 105 9.85 16.80 -13.77
CA SER A 105 9.69 15.42 -13.27
C SER A 105 8.48 15.28 -12.34
N ALA A 106 8.22 16.28 -11.50
CA ALA A 106 7.11 16.25 -10.55
C ALA A 106 5.73 16.26 -11.24
N SER A 107 5.52 17.16 -12.21
CA SER A 107 4.27 17.21 -12.96
C SER A 107 4.06 15.97 -13.82
N ARG A 108 5.12 15.45 -14.46
CA ARG A 108 5.07 14.19 -15.22
C ARG A 108 4.72 13.00 -14.34
N LEU A 109 5.31 12.92 -13.14
CA LEU A 109 4.97 11.86 -12.20
C LEU A 109 3.50 11.97 -11.76
N ARG A 110 3.01 13.18 -11.48
CA ARG A 110 1.58 13.42 -11.18
C ARG A 110 0.68 12.93 -12.31
N GLU A 111 1.00 13.22 -13.57
CA GLU A 111 0.21 12.75 -14.72
C GLU A 111 0.18 11.22 -14.82
N GLU A 112 1.29 10.54 -14.58
CA GLU A 112 1.35 9.07 -14.57
C GLU A 112 0.54 8.49 -13.41
N VAL A 113 0.62 9.11 -12.22
CA VAL A 113 -0.21 8.74 -11.07
C VAL A 113 -1.69 8.91 -11.40
N ASP A 114 -2.08 10.05 -11.97
CA ASP A 114 -3.47 10.33 -12.36
C ASP A 114 -3.98 9.29 -13.37
N ARG A 115 -3.14 8.89 -14.34
CA ARG A 115 -3.46 7.79 -15.28
C ARG A 115 -3.69 6.47 -14.56
N VAL A 116 -2.83 6.12 -13.60
CA VAL A 116 -2.95 4.87 -12.84
C VAL A 116 -4.21 4.89 -11.98
N LEU A 117 -4.43 5.96 -11.22
CA LEU A 117 -5.62 6.13 -10.37
C LEU A 117 -6.91 6.04 -11.18
N GLY A 118 -6.97 6.70 -12.35
CA GLY A 118 -8.13 6.61 -13.25
C GLY A 118 -8.40 5.20 -13.75
N ARG A 119 -7.36 4.41 -14.07
CA ARG A 119 -7.50 3.01 -14.54
C ARG A 119 -8.06 2.07 -13.48
N ILE A 120 -7.82 2.38 -12.20
CA ILE A 120 -8.28 1.56 -11.08
C ILE A 120 -9.48 2.19 -10.34
N GLU A 121 -10.03 3.27 -10.90
CA GLU A 121 -11.15 4.03 -10.35
C GLU A 121 -10.92 4.49 -8.89
N ALA A 122 -9.66 4.75 -8.54
CA ALA A 122 -9.29 5.28 -7.23
C ALA A 122 -9.30 6.81 -7.26
N ALA A 123 -9.88 7.43 -6.23
CA ALA A 123 -9.96 8.90 -6.16
C ALA A 123 -8.64 9.56 -5.75
N ARG A 124 -7.84 8.88 -4.91
CA ARG A 124 -6.68 9.46 -4.22
C ARG A 124 -5.55 8.45 -4.00
N LEU A 125 -4.37 8.98 -3.63
CA LEU A 125 -3.27 8.29 -2.99
C LEU A 125 -3.45 8.30 -1.47
N ASP A 126 -3.51 7.12 -0.85
CA ASP A 126 -3.60 7.00 0.60
C ASP A 126 -2.24 6.90 1.30
N ILE A 127 -1.16 6.61 0.56
CA ILE A 127 0.18 6.44 1.11
C ILE A 127 1.18 6.96 0.08
N VAL A 128 2.09 7.84 0.50
CA VAL A 128 3.23 8.27 -0.31
C VAL A 128 4.54 8.03 0.44
N VAL A 129 5.41 7.23 -0.15
CA VAL A 129 6.73 6.89 0.39
C VAL A 129 7.82 7.51 -0.49
N ASN A 130 8.41 8.60 -0.01
CA ASN A 130 9.62 9.20 -0.59
C ASN A 130 10.83 8.34 -0.21
N ASN A 131 11.10 7.31 -1.02
CA ASN A 131 12.20 6.36 -0.79
C ASN A 131 13.31 6.49 -1.84
N ALA A 132 13.03 7.02 -3.03
CA ALA A 132 14.07 7.19 -4.06
C ALA A 132 15.20 8.05 -3.50
N GLY A 133 16.42 7.50 -3.55
CA GLY A 133 17.60 8.16 -3.03
C GLY A 133 18.87 7.56 -3.60
N ILE A 134 19.89 8.40 -3.66
CA ILE A 134 21.26 8.00 -3.98
C ILE A 134 22.21 8.45 -2.87
N GLY A 135 23.26 7.67 -2.64
CA GLY A 135 24.35 8.05 -1.75
C GLY A 135 25.52 8.61 -2.56
N LEU A 136 26.29 9.50 -1.95
CA LEU A 136 27.62 9.86 -2.42
C LEU A 136 28.64 9.15 -1.54
N ILE A 137 29.47 8.30 -2.13
CA ILE A 137 30.54 7.58 -1.44
C ILE A 137 31.87 8.13 -1.96
N GLN A 138 32.19 9.35 -1.52
CA GLN A 138 33.39 10.08 -1.91
C GLN A 138 33.86 10.94 -0.72
N GLY A 139 35.17 11.17 -0.61
CA GLY A 139 35.72 12.10 0.37
C GLY A 139 35.28 13.55 0.08
N LEU A 140 35.25 14.39 1.11
CA LEU A 140 34.80 15.79 1.00
C LEU A 140 35.59 16.56 -0.07
N ALA A 141 36.92 16.40 -0.10
CA ALA A 141 37.81 17.10 -1.03
C ALA A 141 37.66 16.65 -2.49
N GLU A 142 37.08 15.49 -2.73
CA GLU A 142 36.93 14.88 -4.06
C GLU A 142 35.50 15.02 -4.60
N THR A 143 34.58 15.51 -3.78
CA THR A 143 33.18 15.69 -4.17
C THR A 143 33.06 16.84 -5.14
N THR A 144 32.56 16.56 -6.34
CA THR A 144 32.27 17.62 -7.32
C THR A 144 30.91 18.26 -7.05
N GLU A 145 30.73 19.47 -7.57
CA GLU A 145 29.46 20.18 -7.47
C GLU A 145 28.34 19.40 -8.14
N GLU A 146 28.58 18.79 -9.30
CA GLU A 146 27.59 18.00 -10.04
C GLU A 146 27.14 16.76 -9.25
N GLN A 147 28.07 16.12 -8.52
CA GLN A 147 27.74 14.98 -7.66
C GLN A 147 26.86 15.42 -6.48
N PHE A 148 27.23 16.53 -5.83
CA PHE A 148 26.47 17.11 -4.73
C PHE A 148 25.07 17.52 -5.19
N GLU A 149 24.98 18.27 -6.29
CA GLU A 149 23.73 18.70 -6.90
C GLU A 149 22.84 17.51 -7.26
N ARG A 150 23.41 16.43 -7.79
CA ARG A 150 22.64 15.23 -8.12
C ARG A 150 22.02 14.57 -6.89
N VAL A 151 22.77 14.49 -5.79
CA VAL A 151 22.25 13.96 -4.51
C VAL A 151 21.13 14.85 -3.99
N PHE A 152 21.31 16.16 -3.98
CA PHE A 152 20.29 17.11 -3.52
C PHE A 152 19.07 17.12 -4.44
N ALA A 153 19.26 16.98 -5.75
CA ALA A 153 18.18 16.89 -6.72
C ALA A 153 17.27 15.69 -6.43
N ILE A 154 17.85 14.51 -6.16
CA ILE A 154 17.08 13.28 -5.92
C ILE A 154 16.56 13.20 -4.49
N ASN A 155 17.40 13.45 -3.49
CA ASN A 155 17.08 13.14 -2.10
C ASN A 155 16.31 14.27 -1.39
N VAL A 156 16.35 15.50 -1.91
CA VAL A 156 15.78 16.69 -1.25
C VAL A 156 14.76 17.38 -2.16
N LYS A 157 15.22 17.88 -3.31
CA LYS A 157 14.40 18.66 -4.23
C LYS A 157 13.21 17.84 -4.75
N ALA A 158 13.47 16.64 -5.26
CA ALA A 158 12.42 15.81 -5.82
C ALA A 158 11.30 15.48 -4.80
N PRO A 159 11.55 14.93 -3.61
CA PRO A 159 10.52 14.70 -2.60
C PRO A 159 9.64 15.93 -2.30
N PHE A 160 10.25 17.11 -2.19
CA PHE A 160 9.53 18.35 -1.90
C PHE A 160 8.53 18.71 -3.01
N PHE A 161 9.01 18.83 -4.25
CA PHE A 161 8.16 19.24 -5.37
C PHE A 161 7.19 18.15 -5.81
N LEU A 162 7.55 16.88 -5.62
CA LEU A 162 6.62 15.76 -5.82
C LEU A 162 5.43 15.86 -4.88
N LEU A 163 5.67 16.08 -3.59
CA LEU A 163 4.58 16.24 -2.62
C LEU A 163 3.75 17.48 -2.91
N GLN A 164 4.38 18.59 -3.31
CA GLN A 164 3.64 19.80 -3.71
C GLN A 164 2.66 19.53 -4.85
N GLU A 165 3.08 18.82 -5.90
CA GLU A 165 2.24 18.46 -7.04
C GLU A 165 1.18 17.40 -6.67
N LEU A 166 1.53 16.42 -5.84
CA LEU A 166 0.64 15.33 -5.46
C LEU A 166 -0.36 15.71 -4.36
N LEU A 167 -0.15 16.82 -3.64
CA LEU A 167 -1.00 17.24 -2.52
C LEU A 167 -2.51 17.18 -2.82
N PRO A 168 -3.01 17.63 -3.98
CA PRO A 168 -4.45 17.53 -4.30
C PRO A 168 -4.97 16.09 -4.46
N ARG A 169 -4.08 15.11 -4.61
CA ARG A 169 -4.38 13.68 -4.77
C ARG A 169 -4.15 12.88 -3.50
N ILE A 170 -3.50 13.43 -2.48
CA ILE A 170 -3.24 12.70 -1.24
C ILE A 170 -4.49 12.78 -0.35
N SER A 171 -4.84 11.66 0.29
CA SER A 171 -5.94 11.58 1.26
C SER A 171 -5.62 12.37 2.54
N ASP A 172 -6.64 12.88 3.22
CA ASP A 172 -6.47 13.47 4.55
C ASP A 172 -5.86 12.43 5.52
N GLY A 173 -4.88 12.85 6.32
CA GLY A 173 -4.14 11.97 7.23
C GLY A 173 -2.90 11.32 6.62
N GLY A 174 -2.75 11.39 5.28
CA GLY A 174 -1.52 11.06 4.59
C GLY A 174 -1.30 9.58 4.28
#